data_AF-A0A9E5WPM5-F1
#
_entry.id   AF-A0A9E5WPM5-F1
#
_cell.length_a   1.000
_cell.length_b   1.000
_cell.length_c   1.000
_cell.angle_alpha   90.00
_cell.angle_beta   90.00
_cell.angle_gamma   90.00
#
_symmetry.space_group_name_H-M   'P 1'
#
loop_
_entity.id
_entity.type
_entity.pdbx_description
1 polymer ?
#
loop_
_entity_poly.entity_id
_entity_poly.type
_entity_poly.pdbx_seq_one_letter_code
_entity_poly.pdbx_strand_id
1 'polypeptide(L)'
;MSKPTHLVILVCLLAGALPLGTPAAAEGEATGQIIGLCYRDGSKGIVLEEILKTEGIPYTRLRDLDQLDALGVKGLFLGNGFDSSAEKVRRFLERGGVVLSLQPSGRLAAVMGLEETGVQKNGYLTVEGHGAEIISYEGRFQLFGLSKCYRGGAPLAALSPGNGYGGLIRVKRGSGTALVIAFDLATTLLTILQPEAECGKHIDASNVEYDLGRIPQVDLIRRLLVGLFLEHLDVPVLRKWYFPSKYRAMMAVIGDQDGASFS
;
A
#
# COMPACT_ATOMS: atom_id res chain seq x y z
N MET A 1 -29.24 35.87 -4.37
CA MET A 1 -29.83 34.58 -4.80
C MET A 1 -29.52 34.42 -6.29
N SER A 2 -28.53 33.58 -6.61
CA SER A 2 -27.98 33.39 -7.96
C SER A 2 -28.40 32.02 -8.48
N LYS A 3 -28.95 31.98 -9.69
CA LYS A 3 -29.37 30.75 -10.38
C LYS A 3 -28.14 29.98 -10.88
N PRO A 4 -28.14 28.63 -10.84
CA PRO A 4 -27.03 27.86 -11.38
C PRO A 4 -27.08 27.84 -12.91
N THR A 5 -25.95 28.17 -13.52
CA THR A 5 -25.69 28.11 -14.96
C THR A 5 -25.60 26.64 -15.39
N HIS A 6 -26.49 26.20 -16.28
CA HIS A 6 -26.40 24.89 -16.93
C HIS A 6 -25.33 24.92 -18.02
N LEU A 7 -24.24 24.17 -17.85
CA LEU A 7 -23.33 23.83 -18.93
C LEU A 7 -23.79 22.48 -19.50
N VAL A 8 -24.51 22.52 -20.62
CA VAL A 8 -24.84 21.35 -21.43
C VAL A 8 -23.66 21.10 -22.37
N ILE A 9 -22.94 20.00 -22.18
CA ILE A 9 -21.99 19.51 -23.19
C ILE A 9 -22.76 18.54 -24.09
N LEU A 10 -23.04 19.01 -25.29
CA LEU A 10 -23.56 18.25 -26.41
C LEU A 10 -22.43 17.40 -26.99
N VAL A 11 -22.52 16.07 -26.89
CA VAL A 11 -21.66 15.18 -27.68
C VAL A 11 -22.40 14.88 -28.98
N CYS A 12 -21.96 15.49 -30.07
CA CYS A 12 -22.42 15.19 -31.42
C CYS A 12 -22.00 13.78 -31.82
N LEU A 13 -22.97 12.87 -31.93
CA LEU A 13 -22.86 11.65 -32.73
C LEU A 13 -23.08 12.04 -34.19
N LEU A 14 -22.00 12.21 -34.95
CA LEU A 14 -22.04 12.26 -36.41
C LEU A 14 -21.70 10.87 -36.95
N ALA A 15 -22.75 10.14 -37.33
CA ALA A 15 -22.64 9.00 -38.23
C ALA A 15 -22.56 9.53 -39.67
N GLY A 16 -21.44 9.27 -40.35
CA GLY A 16 -21.23 9.59 -41.75
C GLY A 16 -20.07 8.76 -42.30
N ALA A 17 -20.34 7.99 -43.34
CA ALA A 17 -19.43 6.99 -43.91
C ALA A 17 -18.36 7.57 -44.88
N LEU A 18 -17.25 6.81 -44.99
CA LEU A 18 -16.11 6.85 -45.95
C LEU A 18 -14.91 7.79 -45.64
N PRO A 19 -13.66 7.43 -46.03
CA PRO A 19 -13.04 6.11 -46.25
C PRO A 19 -11.87 5.83 -45.28
N LEU A 20 -11.42 4.57 -45.25
CA LEU A 20 -10.27 4.04 -44.49
C LEU A 20 -8.98 4.82 -44.78
N GLY A 21 -8.64 5.77 -43.90
CA GLY A 21 -7.29 6.29 -43.75
C GLY A 21 -6.60 5.57 -42.60
N THR A 22 -5.54 4.84 -42.89
CA THR A 22 -4.69 4.19 -41.88
C THR A 22 -4.21 5.24 -40.89
N PRO A 23 -4.53 5.16 -39.59
CA PRO A 23 -3.86 6.02 -38.63
C PRO A 23 -2.43 5.54 -38.52
N ALA A 24 -1.50 6.43 -38.86
CA ALA A 24 -0.09 6.29 -38.56
C ALA A 24 0.05 5.96 -37.06
N ALA A 25 0.85 4.94 -36.76
CA ALA A 25 1.20 4.57 -35.40
C ALA A 25 1.76 5.81 -34.68
N ALA A 26 1.02 6.32 -33.71
CA ALA A 26 1.56 7.26 -32.74
C ALA A 26 2.60 6.50 -31.92
N GLU A 27 3.84 6.96 -32.03
CA GLU A 27 4.98 6.50 -31.27
C GLU A 27 4.70 6.60 -29.76
N GLY A 28 5.19 5.61 -29.01
CA GLY A 28 4.72 5.27 -27.68
C GLY A 28 5.08 6.27 -26.58
N GLU A 29 4.05 6.73 -25.87
CA GLU A 29 4.20 7.19 -24.49
C GLU A 29 4.44 5.98 -23.59
N ALA A 30 5.63 5.88 -23.01
CA ALA A 30 5.91 4.94 -21.96
C ALA A 30 5.07 5.31 -20.72
N THR A 31 3.85 4.79 -20.63
CA THR A 31 3.02 4.81 -19.42
C THR A 31 3.61 3.84 -18.39
N GLY A 32 4.81 4.12 -17.91
CA GLY A 32 5.46 3.36 -16.84
C GLY A 32 4.66 3.52 -15.55
N GLN A 33 4.34 2.42 -14.87
CA GLN A 33 3.64 2.49 -13.60
C GLN A 33 4.57 3.19 -12.58
N ILE A 34 4.06 4.25 -11.95
CA ILE A 34 4.83 5.13 -11.06
C ILE A 34 5.16 4.51 -9.69
N ILE A 35 4.59 3.34 -9.38
CA ILE A 35 4.85 2.61 -8.14
C ILE A 35 5.70 1.38 -8.48
N GLY A 36 6.86 1.25 -7.84
CA GLY A 36 7.72 0.08 -7.89
C GLY A 36 7.46 -0.84 -6.70
N LEU A 37 7.56 -2.14 -6.91
CA LEU A 37 7.49 -3.16 -5.86
C LEU A 37 8.76 -4.00 -5.86
N CYS A 38 9.53 -3.97 -4.77
CA CYS A 38 10.75 -4.74 -4.59
C CYS A 38 10.70 -5.59 -3.31
N TYR A 39 10.94 -6.91 -3.44
CA TYR A 39 10.98 -7.89 -2.36
C TYR A 39 11.80 -9.10 -2.85
N ARG A 40 12.28 -9.98 -1.97
CA ARG A 40 13.06 -11.15 -2.37
C ARG A 40 12.15 -12.32 -2.72
N ASP A 41 12.38 -13.00 -3.83
CA ASP A 41 11.61 -14.20 -4.18
C ASP A 41 11.79 -15.29 -3.11
N GLY A 42 10.73 -16.07 -2.85
CA GLY A 42 10.69 -17.04 -1.75
C GLY A 42 10.59 -16.42 -0.35
N SER A 43 10.56 -15.09 -0.21
CA SER A 43 10.29 -14.42 1.07
C SER A 43 8.79 -14.16 1.26
N LYS A 44 8.39 -13.90 2.51
CA LYS A 44 7.04 -13.43 2.84
C LYS A 44 6.72 -12.02 2.31
N GLY A 45 7.65 -11.35 1.62
CA GLY A 45 7.44 -10.04 0.99
C GLY A 45 6.39 -10.04 -0.12
N ILE A 46 6.01 -11.21 -0.65
CA ILE A 46 4.87 -11.38 -1.58
C ILE A 46 3.56 -10.79 -1.02
N VAL A 47 3.42 -10.70 0.31
CA VAL A 47 2.26 -10.06 0.93
C VAL A 47 2.09 -8.62 0.45
N LEU A 48 3.16 -7.86 0.20
CA LEU A 48 3.06 -6.51 -0.36
C LEU A 48 2.43 -6.51 -1.76
N GLU A 49 2.73 -7.53 -2.56
CA GLU A 49 2.15 -7.71 -3.89
C GLU A 49 0.64 -7.94 -3.78
N GLU A 50 0.23 -8.83 -2.89
CA GLU A 50 -1.18 -9.14 -2.66
C GLU A 50 -1.96 -7.92 -2.13
N ILE A 51 -1.32 -7.08 -1.30
CA ILE A 51 -1.91 -5.80 -0.87
C ILE A 51 -2.16 -4.88 -2.05
N LEU A 52 -1.17 -4.68 -2.93
CA LEU A 52 -1.31 -3.81 -4.09
C LEU A 52 -2.37 -4.34 -5.07
N LYS A 53 -2.40 -5.65 -5.33
CA LYS A 53 -3.44 -6.28 -6.16
C LYS A 53 -4.83 -6.09 -5.57
N THR A 54 -5.00 -6.36 -4.28
CA THR A 54 -6.29 -6.26 -3.57
C THR A 54 -6.81 -4.83 -3.57
N GLU A 55 -5.94 -3.85 -3.31
CA GLU A 55 -6.30 -2.42 -3.33
C GLU A 55 -6.39 -1.84 -4.75
N GLY A 56 -6.13 -2.67 -5.79
CA GLY A 56 -6.22 -2.29 -7.20
C GLY A 56 -5.17 -1.26 -7.61
N ILE A 57 -4.02 -1.24 -6.95
CA ILE A 57 -2.92 -0.30 -7.20
C ILE A 57 -2.01 -0.85 -8.30
N PRO A 58 -1.83 -0.14 -9.43
CA PRO A 58 -0.91 -0.56 -10.47
C PRO A 58 0.56 -0.41 -10.00
N TYR A 59 1.39 -1.42 -10.24
CA TYR A 59 2.79 -1.45 -9.81
C TYR A 59 3.69 -2.18 -10.80
N THR A 60 4.93 -1.69 -10.96
CA THR A 60 6.00 -2.39 -11.67
C THR A 60 6.80 -3.22 -10.69
N ARG A 61 6.93 -4.52 -10.94
CA ARG A 61 7.80 -5.41 -10.16
C ARG A 61 9.27 -5.12 -10.48
N LEU A 62 10.05 -4.72 -9.48
CA LEU A 62 11.48 -4.45 -9.60
C LEU A 62 12.30 -5.66 -9.14
N ARG A 63 13.22 -6.13 -9.99
CA ARG A 63 14.19 -7.18 -9.67
C ARG A 63 15.40 -6.61 -8.92
N ASP A 64 15.79 -5.39 -9.28
CA ASP A 64 16.82 -4.60 -8.59
C ASP A 64 16.36 -3.14 -8.44
N LEU A 65 16.80 -2.47 -7.38
CA LEU A 65 16.57 -1.04 -7.18
C LEU A 65 17.34 -0.14 -8.16
N ASP A 66 18.30 -0.66 -8.94
CA ASP A 66 18.94 0.07 -10.04
C ASP A 66 17.95 0.44 -11.16
N GLN A 67 16.80 -0.24 -11.20
CA GLN A 67 15.75 0.02 -12.19
C GLN A 67 14.88 1.23 -11.84
N LEU A 68 15.00 1.79 -10.62
CA LEU A 68 14.13 2.88 -10.13
C LEU A 68 14.15 4.11 -11.05
N ASP A 69 15.35 4.51 -11.48
CA ASP A 69 15.55 5.73 -12.27
C ASP A 69 15.09 5.55 -13.71
N ALA A 70 15.47 4.42 -14.32
CA ALA A 70 15.11 4.11 -15.70
C ALA A 70 13.59 4.00 -15.90
N LEU A 71 12.87 3.54 -14.87
CA LEU A 71 11.42 3.35 -14.91
C LEU A 71 10.63 4.57 -14.40
N GLY A 72 11.31 5.64 -13.98
CA GLY A 72 10.64 6.86 -13.52
C GLY A 72 9.74 6.67 -12.29
N VAL A 73 10.03 5.66 -11.47
CA VAL A 73 9.24 5.32 -10.28
C VAL A 73 9.25 6.48 -9.28
N LYS A 74 8.09 6.81 -8.71
CA LYS A 74 7.90 7.86 -7.69
C LYS A 74 7.63 7.28 -6.30
N GLY A 75 7.04 6.09 -6.25
CA GLY A 75 6.71 5.39 -5.02
C GLY A 75 7.30 3.98 -5.00
N LEU A 76 7.78 3.50 -3.86
CA LEU A 76 8.42 2.20 -3.73
C LEU A 76 7.85 1.43 -2.54
N PHE A 77 7.31 0.24 -2.79
CA PHE A 77 7.05 -0.77 -1.78
C PHE A 77 8.29 -1.67 -1.65
N LEU A 78 8.87 -1.72 -0.45
CA LEU A 78 10.13 -2.42 -0.18
C LEU A 78 9.94 -3.48 0.90
N GLY A 79 10.17 -4.74 0.55
CA GLY A 79 10.14 -5.86 1.47
C GLY A 79 11.32 -5.87 2.46
N ASN A 80 11.38 -6.93 3.28
CA ASN A 80 12.48 -7.12 4.23
C ASN A 80 13.82 -7.42 3.53
N GLY A 81 14.93 -7.09 4.21
CA GLY A 81 16.27 -7.55 3.83
C GLY A 81 16.99 -6.72 2.77
N PHE A 82 16.68 -5.44 2.60
CA PHE A 82 17.37 -4.58 1.62
C PHE A 82 18.46 -3.70 2.23
N ASP A 83 19.11 -4.18 3.30
CA ASP A 83 20.17 -3.43 4.00
C ASP A 83 21.35 -3.04 3.10
N SER A 84 21.77 -3.97 2.23
CA SER A 84 22.83 -3.71 1.24
C SER A 84 22.47 -2.64 0.22
N SER A 85 21.18 -2.35 0.03
CA SER A 85 20.67 -1.35 -0.91
C SER A 85 20.32 -0.01 -0.24
N ALA A 86 20.69 0.19 1.03
CA ALA A 86 20.37 1.40 1.80
C ALA A 86 20.74 2.71 1.08
N GLU A 87 21.88 2.74 0.40
CA GLU A 87 22.34 3.91 -0.33
C GLU A 87 21.44 4.26 -1.54
N LYS A 88 20.92 3.24 -2.24
CA LYS A 88 19.96 3.44 -3.34
C LYS A 88 18.66 4.03 -2.81
N VAL A 89 18.17 3.49 -1.69
CA VAL A 89 16.96 4.00 -1.00
C VAL A 89 17.16 5.43 -0.50
N ARG A 90 18.33 5.75 0.06
CA ARG A 90 18.68 7.11 0.49
C ARG A 90 18.55 8.11 -0.67
N ARG A 91 19.18 7.82 -1.82
CA ARG A 91 19.11 8.68 -3.00
C ARG A 91 17.69 8.83 -3.54
N PHE A 92 16.90 7.76 -3.51
CA PHE A 92 15.51 7.78 -3.94
C PHE A 92 14.67 8.73 -3.05
N LEU A 93 14.83 8.65 -1.72
CA LEU A 93 14.19 9.57 -0.78
C LEU A 93 14.66 11.02 -0.98
N GLU A 94 15.96 11.26 -1.15
CA GLU A 94 16.51 12.61 -1.35
C GLU A 94 15.96 13.31 -2.59
N ARG A 95 15.55 12.56 -3.60
CA ARG A 95 14.93 13.06 -4.83
C ARG A 95 13.41 13.23 -4.74
N GLY A 96 12.82 13.05 -3.56
CA GLY A 96 11.38 13.22 -3.35
C GLY A 96 10.57 11.93 -3.46
N GLY A 97 11.22 10.78 -3.58
CA GLY A 97 10.53 9.49 -3.64
C GLY A 97 9.81 9.15 -2.34
N VAL A 98 8.75 8.35 -2.45
CA VAL A 98 8.01 7.82 -1.30
C VAL A 98 8.31 6.34 -1.14
N VAL A 99 8.75 5.91 0.05
CA VAL A 99 9.09 4.51 0.31
C VAL A 99 8.20 3.97 1.42
N LEU A 100 7.52 2.85 1.19
CA LEU A 100 6.93 2.04 2.25
C LEU A 100 7.83 0.81 2.47
N SER A 101 8.41 0.68 3.65
CA SER A 101 9.39 -0.37 3.96
C SER A 101 8.95 -1.26 5.12
N LEU A 102 9.09 -2.57 4.94
CA LEU A 102 8.91 -3.56 6.00
C LEU A 102 10.20 -3.65 6.84
N GLN A 103 10.04 -3.43 8.15
CA GLN A 103 11.02 -3.71 9.22
C GLN A 103 12.49 -3.46 8.85
N PRO A 104 12.86 -2.27 8.33
CA PRO A 104 14.22 -1.97 7.92
C PRO A 104 15.19 -2.20 9.08
N SER A 105 16.36 -2.76 8.80
CA SER A 105 17.41 -3.06 9.79
C SER A 105 18.68 -2.29 9.47
N GLY A 106 19.60 -2.20 10.43
CA GLY A 106 20.99 -1.80 10.17
C GLY A 106 21.13 -0.47 9.43
N ARG A 107 21.87 -0.49 8.32
CA ARG A 107 22.11 0.67 7.47
C ARG A 107 20.82 1.19 6.84
N LEU A 108 19.88 0.32 6.47
CA LEU A 108 18.60 0.74 5.88
C LEU A 108 17.75 1.53 6.90
N ALA A 109 17.70 1.08 8.16
CA ALA A 109 17.04 1.83 9.22
C ALA A 109 17.73 3.19 9.46
N ALA A 110 19.07 3.18 9.51
CA ALA A 110 19.86 4.39 9.72
C ALA A 110 19.68 5.43 8.61
N VAL A 111 19.64 5.05 7.33
CA VAL A 111 19.35 5.99 6.22
C VAL A 111 17.90 6.48 6.20
N MET A 112 16.99 5.77 6.88
CA MET A 112 15.65 6.26 7.19
C MET A 112 15.60 7.02 8.51
N GLY A 113 16.70 7.11 9.28
CA GLY A 113 16.84 7.88 10.53
C GLY A 113 16.10 7.26 11.68
N LEU A 114 16.03 5.95 11.64
CA LEU A 114 15.50 5.13 12.69
C LEU A 114 16.69 4.43 13.36
N GLU A 115 16.66 4.44 14.68
CA GLU A 115 17.55 3.64 15.52
C GLU A 115 16.76 2.47 16.08
N GLU A 116 17.21 1.24 15.84
CA GLU A 116 16.57 0.03 16.38
C GLU A 116 17.01 -0.16 17.85
N THR A 117 16.07 -0.07 18.78
CA THR A 117 16.36 -0.11 20.23
C THR A 117 15.85 -1.36 20.92
N GLY A 118 15.15 -2.24 20.19
CA GLY A 118 14.67 -3.51 20.73
C GLY A 118 13.59 -4.14 19.86
N VAL A 119 12.97 -5.18 20.39
CA VAL A 119 11.87 -5.91 19.74
C VAL A 119 10.76 -6.21 20.74
N GLN A 120 9.54 -6.29 20.24
CA GLN A 120 8.34 -6.74 20.93
C GLN A 120 7.79 -7.97 20.20
N LYS A 121 7.35 -9.00 20.92
CA LYS A 121 6.63 -10.14 20.33
C LYS A 121 5.12 -9.93 20.44
N ASN A 122 4.41 -10.15 19.33
CA ASN A 122 2.97 -9.95 19.19
C ASN A 122 2.53 -8.53 19.66
N GLY A 123 1.28 -8.38 20.06
CA GLY A 123 0.73 -7.16 20.63
C GLY A 123 -0.33 -6.55 19.73
N TYR A 124 -0.43 -5.23 19.72
CA TYR A 124 -1.42 -4.54 18.90
C TYR A 124 -0.85 -3.31 18.21
N LEU A 125 -1.44 -3.00 17.05
CA LEU A 125 -1.34 -1.72 16.37
C LEU A 125 -2.56 -0.88 16.76
N THR A 126 -2.35 0.23 17.46
CA THR A 126 -3.42 1.18 17.81
C THR A 126 -3.44 2.30 16.80
N VAL A 127 -4.60 2.50 16.18
CA VAL A 127 -4.82 3.49 15.12
C VAL A 127 -5.87 4.48 15.59
N GLU A 128 -5.46 5.75 15.61
CA GLU A 128 -6.24 6.89 16.09
C GLU A 128 -6.00 8.10 15.16
N GLY A 129 -6.81 9.14 15.31
CA GLY A 129 -6.66 10.40 14.57
C GLY A 129 -6.65 10.20 13.05
N HIS A 130 -5.65 10.77 12.37
CA HIS A 130 -5.62 10.76 10.91
C HIS A 130 -5.58 9.36 10.29
N GLY A 131 -4.87 8.41 10.93
CA GLY A 131 -4.88 7.01 10.47
C GLY A 131 -6.28 6.41 10.54
N ALA A 132 -7.05 6.74 11.57
CA ALA A 132 -8.43 6.30 11.73
C ALA A 132 -9.37 6.94 10.70
N GLU A 133 -9.15 8.20 10.31
CA GLU A 133 -9.90 8.88 9.24
C GLU A 133 -9.77 8.15 7.90
N ILE A 134 -8.54 7.72 7.54
CA ILE A 134 -8.25 7.01 6.29
C ILE A 134 -9.06 5.72 6.16
N ILE A 135 -9.24 5.00 7.26
CA ILE A 135 -9.94 3.71 7.27
C ILE A 135 -11.35 3.77 7.85
N SER A 136 -11.79 4.94 8.31
CA SER A 136 -13.05 5.16 9.02
C SER A 136 -13.24 4.21 10.21
N TYR A 137 -12.16 3.94 10.93
CA TYR A 137 -12.14 3.04 12.09
C TYR A 137 -11.02 3.45 13.06
N GLU A 138 -11.40 3.68 14.31
CA GLU A 138 -10.49 3.97 15.42
C GLU A 138 -10.45 2.76 16.36
N GLY A 139 -9.25 2.30 16.72
CA GLY A 139 -9.08 1.17 17.63
C GLY A 139 -7.80 0.39 17.41
N ARG A 140 -7.77 -0.83 17.95
CA ARG A 140 -6.60 -1.70 17.94
C ARG A 140 -6.75 -2.88 16.97
N PHE A 141 -5.65 -3.25 16.34
CA PHE A 141 -5.50 -4.45 15.51
C PHE A 141 -4.48 -5.39 16.14
N GLN A 142 -4.80 -6.68 16.19
CA GLN A 142 -3.91 -7.69 16.75
C GLN A 142 -2.74 -7.96 15.80
N LEU A 143 -1.54 -8.00 16.38
CA LEU A 143 -0.29 -8.25 15.67
C LEU A 143 0.28 -9.61 16.08
N PHE A 144 0.83 -10.32 15.10
CA PHE A 144 1.52 -11.59 15.29
C PHE A 144 2.96 -11.51 14.79
N GLY A 145 3.87 -12.21 15.47
CA GLY A 145 5.29 -12.24 15.13
C GLY A 145 6.11 -11.21 15.92
N LEU A 146 7.16 -10.67 15.31
CA LEU A 146 8.04 -9.70 15.96
C LEU A 146 7.81 -8.31 15.41
N SER A 147 7.73 -7.32 16.30
CA SER A 147 7.75 -5.90 15.99
C SER A 147 9.07 -5.31 16.45
N LYS A 148 9.64 -4.42 15.65
CA LYS A 148 10.84 -3.66 15.99
C LYS A 148 10.46 -2.38 16.69
N CYS A 149 11.20 -2.05 17.73
CA CYS A 149 11.06 -0.80 18.46
C CYS A 149 12.09 0.18 17.91
N TYR A 150 11.62 1.24 17.26
CA TYR A 150 12.49 2.28 16.71
C TYR A 150 12.41 3.58 17.50
N ARG A 151 13.54 4.26 17.64
CA ARG A 151 13.61 5.69 17.96
C ARG A 151 13.76 6.50 16.68
N GLY A 152 13.11 7.66 16.64
CA GLY A 152 13.08 8.55 15.49
C GLY A 152 11.81 8.40 14.65
N GLY A 153 11.58 9.39 13.78
CA GLY A 153 10.34 9.50 13.02
C GLY A 153 9.12 9.95 13.85
N ALA A 154 8.01 10.15 13.16
CA ALA A 154 6.72 10.47 13.75
C ALA A 154 5.82 9.23 13.71
N PRO A 155 5.33 8.71 14.85
CA PRO A 155 4.40 7.59 14.84
C PRO A 155 3.07 8.01 14.21
N LEU A 156 2.59 7.20 13.27
CA LEU A 156 1.27 7.32 12.65
C LEU A 156 0.25 6.34 13.26
N ALA A 157 0.76 5.24 13.82
CA ALA A 157 0.00 4.28 14.61
C ALA A 157 0.93 3.71 15.68
N ALA A 158 0.43 3.46 16.88
CA ALA A 158 1.25 3.06 18.03
C ALA A 158 1.32 1.54 18.20
N LEU A 159 2.46 1.03 18.66
CA LEU A 159 2.55 -0.34 19.19
C LEU A 159 2.07 -0.37 20.63
N SER A 160 1.47 -1.48 21.03
CA SER A 160 1.20 -1.80 22.43
C SER A 160 1.48 -3.30 22.67
N PRO A 161 1.90 -3.71 23.90
CA PRO A 161 2.03 -2.93 25.13
C PRO A 161 3.28 -2.04 25.23
N GLY A 162 4.19 -2.06 24.24
CA GLY A 162 5.40 -1.23 24.24
C GLY A 162 5.08 0.27 24.21
N ASN A 163 5.24 0.93 25.35
CA ASN A 163 4.95 2.36 25.49
C ASN A 163 5.84 3.22 24.56
N GLY A 164 5.19 4.06 23.75
CA GLY A 164 5.85 5.13 22.98
C GLY A 164 6.50 4.72 21.65
N TYR A 165 6.42 3.45 21.23
CA TYR A 165 6.93 3.01 19.94
C TYR A 165 5.84 3.05 18.86
N GLY A 166 6.21 3.44 17.64
CA GLY A 166 5.31 3.43 16.49
C GLY A 166 5.29 2.08 15.78
N GLY A 167 4.11 1.60 15.41
CA GLY A 167 3.91 0.43 14.56
C GLY A 167 3.88 0.79 13.08
N LEU A 168 3.39 2.00 12.79
CA LEU A 168 3.59 2.70 11.53
C LEU A 168 4.29 4.02 11.83
N ILE A 169 5.38 4.30 11.14
CA ILE A 169 6.24 5.45 11.41
C ILE A 169 6.46 6.22 10.11
N ARG A 170 6.29 7.54 10.16
CA ARG A 170 6.67 8.45 9.08
C ARG A 170 8.01 9.07 9.35
N VAL A 171 8.89 9.08 8.37
CA VAL A 171 10.15 9.82 8.41
C VAL A 171 10.30 10.68 7.16
N LYS A 172 10.66 11.95 7.33
CA LYS A 172 11.05 12.82 6.22
C LYS A 172 12.54 12.70 5.96
N ARG A 173 12.93 12.59 4.69
CA ARG A 173 14.33 12.51 4.24
C ARG A 173 14.53 13.29 2.96
N GLY A 174 15.32 14.36 3.03
CA GLY A 174 15.39 15.31 1.93
C GLY A 174 13.99 15.85 1.62
N SER A 175 13.58 15.78 0.35
CA SER A 175 12.22 16.08 -0.08
C SER A 175 11.26 14.88 -0.05
N GLY A 176 11.76 13.66 0.21
CA GLY A 176 10.98 12.43 0.19
C GLY A 176 10.46 12.00 1.56
N THR A 177 9.65 10.94 1.53
CA THR A 177 9.00 10.37 2.73
C THR A 177 9.19 8.87 2.80
N ALA A 178 9.65 8.37 3.95
CA ALA A 178 9.62 6.96 4.29
C ALA A 178 8.46 6.66 5.24
N LEU A 179 7.67 5.66 4.92
CA LEU A 179 6.68 5.01 5.78
C LEU A 179 7.24 3.65 6.19
N VAL A 180 7.40 3.44 7.48
CA VAL A 180 8.01 2.23 8.03
C VAL A 180 6.97 1.44 8.77
N ILE A 181 6.86 0.16 8.41
CA ILE A 181 6.03 -0.82 9.08
C ILE A 181 6.94 -1.57 10.05
N ALA A 182 6.74 -1.33 11.33
CA ALA A 182 7.62 -1.85 12.37
C ALA A 182 7.31 -3.29 12.78
N PHE A 183 6.12 -3.80 12.45
CA PHE A 183 5.67 -5.14 12.77
C PHE A 183 5.80 -6.13 11.61
N ASP A 184 5.82 -7.43 11.91
CA ASP A 184 5.82 -8.48 10.90
C ASP A 184 4.44 -8.58 10.25
N LEU A 185 4.25 -7.76 9.22
CA LEU A 185 3.02 -7.67 8.45
C LEU A 185 2.61 -9.03 7.89
N ALA A 186 3.56 -9.78 7.34
CA ALA A 186 3.22 -11.00 6.65
C ALA A 186 2.79 -12.10 7.62
N THR A 187 3.50 -12.28 8.73
CA THR A 187 3.05 -13.19 9.80
C THR A 187 1.70 -12.75 10.34
N THR A 188 1.50 -11.45 10.59
CA THR A 188 0.20 -10.93 11.06
C THR A 188 -0.94 -11.26 10.11
N LEU A 189 -0.84 -10.93 8.82
CA LEU A 189 -1.93 -11.14 7.87
C LEU A 189 -2.19 -12.63 7.62
N LEU A 190 -1.14 -13.45 7.50
CA LEU A 190 -1.30 -14.88 7.26
C LEU A 190 -1.92 -15.60 8.47
N THR A 191 -1.52 -15.25 9.69
CA THR A 191 -2.08 -15.85 10.91
C THR A 191 -3.56 -15.50 11.10
N ILE A 192 -3.99 -14.31 10.68
CA ILE A 192 -5.41 -13.93 10.71
C ILE A 192 -6.21 -14.68 9.63
N LEU A 193 -5.69 -14.78 8.41
CA LEU A 193 -6.39 -15.40 7.28
C LEU A 193 -6.41 -16.93 7.33
N GLN A 194 -5.37 -17.53 7.88
CA GLN A 194 -5.16 -18.96 7.94
C GLN A 194 -4.94 -19.37 9.39
N PRO A 195 -6.01 -19.46 10.20
CA PRO A 195 -5.93 -20.15 11.48
C PRO A 195 -5.37 -21.57 11.27
N GLU A 196 -4.62 -22.09 12.23
CA GLU A 196 -4.06 -23.44 12.12
C GLU A 196 -5.21 -24.45 11.99
N ALA A 197 -5.37 -25.03 10.81
CA ALA A 197 -6.39 -26.03 10.55
C ALA A 197 -5.95 -27.37 11.18
N GLU A 198 -6.32 -27.62 12.43
CA GLU A 198 -6.31 -28.99 12.95
C GLU A 198 -7.47 -29.77 12.32
N CYS A 199 -7.18 -30.55 11.28
CA CYS A 199 -8.15 -31.49 10.70
C CYS A 199 -8.80 -32.33 11.80
N GLY A 200 -10.13 -32.22 11.94
CA GLY A 200 -10.93 -33.13 12.77
C GLY A 200 -11.22 -32.67 14.20
N LYS A 201 -10.91 -31.43 14.60
CA LYS A 201 -11.39 -30.87 15.87
C LYS A 201 -12.21 -29.60 15.64
N HIS A 202 -13.48 -29.63 16.06
CA HIS A 202 -14.29 -28.43 16.26
C HIS A 202 -13.80 -27.72 17.53
N ILE A 203 -12.77 -26.89 17.39
CA ILE A 203 -12.41 -25.87 18.39
C ILE A 203 -12.17 -24.60 17.59
N ASP A 204 -12.74 -23.50 18.07
CA ASP A 204 -12.59 -22.15 17.52
C ASP A 204 -11.14 -21.90 17.07
N ALA A 205 -10.90 -22.06 15.76
CA ALA A 205 -9.54 -22.10 15.21
C ALA A 205 -8.94 -20.69 15.11
N SER A 206 -9.74 -19.64 15.38
CA SER A 206 -9.31 -18.26 15.27
C SER A 206 -8.16 -17.96 16.24
N ASN A 207 -7.00 -17.61 15.68
CA ASN A 207 -5.90 -17.02 16.45
C ASN A 207 -6.21 -15.58 16.91
N VAL A 208 -7.27 -14.99 16.37
CA VAL A 208 -7.73 -13.63 16.69
C VAL A 208 -8.57 -13.65 17.95
N GLU A 209 -8.32 -12.70 18.85
CA GLU A 209 -9.13 -12.46 20.04
C GLU A 209 -10.61 -12.27 19.70
N TYR A 210 -11.49 -12.88 20.48
CA TYR A 210 -12.93 -12.90 20.24
C TYR A 210 -13.53 -11.52 19.94
N ASP A 211 -13.18 -10.50 20.75
CA ASP A 211 -13.68 -9.13 20.57
C ASP A 211 -13.18 -8.45 19.29
N LEU A 212 -12.06 -8.94 18.74
CA LEU A 212 -11.45 -8.45 17.51
C LEU A 212 -11.84 -9.28 16.28
N GLY A 213 -12.47 -10.44 16.45
CA GLY A 213 -12.85 -11.34 15.36
C GLY A 213 -13.91 -10.77 14.41
N ARG A 214 -14.73 -9.82 14.90
CA ARG A 214 -15.73 -9.12 14.08
C ARG A 214 -15.16 -7.98 13.22
N ILE A 215 -13.94 -7.55 13.49
CA ILE A 215 -13.30 -6.44 12.79
C ILE A 215 -12.60 -7.02 11.55
N PRO A 216 -12.79 -6.44 10.35
CA PRO A 216 -12.07 -6.86 9.15
C PRO A 216 -10.62 -6.34 9.18
N GLN A 217 -9.83 -6.84 10.14
CA GLN A 217 -8.51 -6.29 10.50
C GLN A 217 -7.55 -6.30 9.31
N VAL A 218 -7.55 -7.38 8.52
CA VAL A 218 -6.71 -7.51 7.33
C VAL A 218 -7.02 -6.39 6.34
N ASP A 219 -8.30 -6.19 6.00
CA ASP A 219 -8.70 -5.18 5.03
C ASP A 219 -8.43 -3.76 5.53
N LEU A 220 -8.66 -3.49 6.82
CA LEU A 220 -8.38 -2.19 7.43
C LEU A 220 -6.88 -1.89 7.48
N ILE A 221 -6.03 -2.87 7.84
CA ILE A 221 -4.58 -2.69 7.79
C ILE A 221 -4.12 -2.41 6.37
N ARG A 222 -4.59 -3.18 5.37
CA ARG A 222 -4.24 -2.94 3.94
C ARG A 222 -4.60 -1.53 3.49
N ARG A 223 -5.83 -1.11 3.77
CA ARG A 223 -6.34 0.21 3.43
C ARG A 223 -5.56 1.32 4.12
N LEU A 224 -5.19 1.13 5.39
CA LEU A 224 -4.37 2.08 6.13
C LEU A 224 -3.00 2.26 5.48
N LEU A 225 -2.31 1.15 5.17
CA LEU A 225 -0.99 1.16 4.56
C LEU A 225 -0.99 1.86 3.19
N VAL A 226 -1.92 1.48 2.31
CA VAL A 226 -2.02 2.04 0.97
C VAL A 226 -2.55 3.48 1.01
N GLY A 227 -3.48 3.80 1.91
CA GLY A 227 -3.99 5.15 2.13
C GLY A 227 -2.88 6.12 2.53
N LEU A 228 -2.13 5.78 3.58
CA LEU A 228 -0.99 6.59 4.04
C LEU A 228 0.08 6.75 2.96
N PHE A 229 0.38 5.69 2.21
CA PHE A 229 1.36 5.76 1.12
C PHE A 229 0.90 6.70 0.00
N LEU A 230 -0.34 6.57 -0.46
CA LEU A 230 -0.85 7.37 -1.58
C LEU A 230 -1.04 8.85 -1.22
N GLU A 231 -1.35 9.16 0.03
CA GLU A 231 -1.39 10.56 0.51
C GLU A 231 -0.05 11.28 0.30
N HIS A 232 1.06 10.56 0.46
CA HIS A 232 2.40 11.13 0.32
C HIS A 232 2.94 11.07 -1.12
N LEU A 233 2.37 10.21 -1.97
CA LEU A 233 2.87 10.01 -3.34
C LEU A 233 2.59 11.20 -4.27
N ASP A 234 1.65 12.08 -3.90
CA ASP A 234 1.28 13.32 -4.63
C ASP A 234 1.03 13.12 -6.14
N VAL A 235 0.57 11.93 -6.52
CA VAL A 235 0.16 11.60 -7.89
C VAL A 235 -1.19 10.89 -7.83
N PRO A 236 -2.17 11.25 -8.70
CA PRO A 236 -3.45 10.56 -8.74
C PRO A 236 -3.24 9.11 -9.16
N VAL A 237 -3.49 8.18 -8.23
CA VAL A 237 -3.48 6.74 -8.50
C VAL A 237 -4.91 6.25 -8.67
N LEU A 238 -5.21 5.71 -9.85
CA LEU A 238 -6.49 5.05 -10.12
C LEU A 238 -6.65 3.87 -9.17
N ARG A 239 -7.74 3.85 -8.40
CA ARG A 239 -8.15 2.70 -7.59
C ARG A 239 -9.36 2.04 -8.26
N LYS A 240 -9.32 0.72 -8.39
CA LYS A 240 -10.41 -0.04 -9.03
C LYS A 240 -11.74 0.02 -8.24
N TRP A 241 -11.70 0.31 -6.93
CA TRP A 241 -12.84 0.04 -6.03
C TRP A 241 -13.20 1.17 -5.05
N TYR A 242 -12.72 2.41 -5.24
CA TYR A 242 -13.02 3.48 -4.28
C TYR A 242 -13.30 4.84 -4.90
N PHE A 243 -14.40 5.45 -4.46
CA PHE A 243 -14.76 6.83 -4.75
C PHE A 243 -14.43 7.70 -3.54
N PRO A 244 -13.32 8.47 -3.55
CA PRO A 244 -13.02 9.37 -2.45
C PRO A 244 -14.12 10.43 -2.35
N SER A 245 -14.66 10.62 -1.15
CA SER A 245 -15.71 11.61 -0.90
C SER A 245 -15.26 13.01 -1.37
N LYS A 246 -16.13 13.69 -2.12
CA LYS A 246 -16.00 15.05 -2.71
C LYS A 246 -15.44 15.16 -4.13
N TYR A 247 -15.00 14.08 -4.78
CA TYR A 247 -14.57 14.14 -6.19
C TYR A 247 -15.58 13.50 -7.14
N ARG A 248 -15.75 14.10 -8.33
CA ARG A 248 -16.47 13.45 -9.43
C ARG A 248 -15.62 12.27 -9.87
N ALA A 249 -16.18 11.07 -9.77
CA ALA A 249 -15.48 9.87 -10.17
C ALA A 249 -16.10 9.24 -11.40
N MET A 250 -15.26 8.62 -12.21
CA MET A 250 -15.65 7.88 -13.40
C MET A 250 -15.64 6.40 -13.05
N MET A 251 -16.80 5.76 -13.16
CA MET A 251 -16.92 4.30 -13.05
C MET A 251 -16.65 3.70 -14.44
N ALA A 252 -15.48 3.11 -14.63
CA ALA A 252 -15.22 2.29 -15.82
C ALA A 252 -15.71 0.87 -15.52
N VAL A 253 -16.93 0.54 -15.95
CA VAL A 253 -17.42 -0.83 -15.94
C VAL A 253 -16.75 -1.56 -17.10
N ILE A 254 -15.72 -2.33 -16.79
CA ILE A 254 -15.09 -3.23 -17.76
C ILE A 254 -15.73 -4.58 -17.51
N GLY A 255 -16.67 -4.97 -18.37
CA GLY A 255 -17.23 -6.32 -18.34
C GLY A 255 -16.15 -7.30 -18.79
N ASP A 256 -15.94 -8.36 -18.00
CA ASP A 256 -15.36 -9.56 -18.57
C ASP A 256 -16.44 -10.17 -19.47
N GLN A 257 -16.22 -10.13 -20.78
CA GLN A 257 -16.91 -11.10 -21.63
C GLN A 257 -16.21 -12.43 -21.37
N ASP A 258 -16.53 -13.04 -20.22
CA ASP A 258 -16.41 -14.48 -20.07
C ASP A 258 -17.33 -15.05 -21.14
N GLY A 259 -16.73 -15.46 -22.26
CA GLY A 259 -17.38 -16.09 -23.40
C GLY A 259 -17.97 -17.46 -23.06
N ALA A 260 -18.53 -17.62 -21.85
CA ALA A 260 -19.37 -18.74 -21.49
C ALA A 260 -20.64 -18.67 -22.33
N SER A 261 -20.69 -19.49 -23.37
CA SER A 261 -21.94 -19.83 -24.02
C SER A 261 -22.87 -20.45 -22.96
N PHE A 262 -24.07 -19.90 -22.81
CA PHE A 262 -25.16 -20.62 -22.18
C PHE A 262 -25.45 -21.86 -23.03
N SER A 263 -24.99 -23.02 -22.56
CA SER A 263 -25.42 -24.34 -23.01
C SER A 263 -25.94 -25.11 -21.80
#